data_AF-A0A444C4L9-F1
#
_entry.id   AF-A0A444C4L9-F1
#
_cell.length_a   1.000
_cell.length_b   1.000
_cell.length_c   1.000
_cell.angle_alpha   90.00
_cell.angle_beta   90.00
_cell.angle_gamma   90.00
#
_symmetry.space_group_name_H-M   'P 1'
#
loop_
_entity.id
_entity.type
_entity.pdbx_description
1 polymer ?
#
loop_
_entity_poly.entity_id
_entity_poly.type
_entity_poly.pdbx_seq_one_letter_code
_entity_poly.pdbx_strand_id
1 'polypeptide(L)'
;MLPYATLEEAEAALGRTLTAAETLWFRYSARMPDYLLHYHNLLFLFVIFSLAPLPLALIELRLPAAVSPFKLQPKVRHSAASFFRCYKDVMRVFIFVIGPLQLTSYPTIKFVGIRTGLPLPSLWEVAAQLAVYFLVEDYGNYWIHRLMHGKWGYEKIHHVHHEFTAPIGFAAPYAHWAEVLLLGIPSFVGPAIAPCHMITFWLWIALRQLEAIETHSGYVNHLIIAISPSVSLPF
;
A
#
# COMPACT_ATOMS: atom_id res chain seq x y z
N MET A 1 -22.71 2.70 -7.64
CA MET A 1 -23.38 1.44 -7.30
C MET A 1 -23.52 0.68 -8.59
N LEU A 2 -23.59 -0.65 -8.54
CA LEU A 2 -23.94 -1.41 -9.73
C LEU A 2 -25.30 -0.92 -10.26
N PRO A 3 -25.44 -0.73 -11.58
CA PRO A 3 -26.67 -0.22 -12.16
C PRO A 3 -27.79 -1.27 -12.24
N TYR A 4 -27.57 -2.47 -11.69
CA TYR A 4 -28.44 -3.64 -11.84
C TYR A 4 -29.03 -4.04 -10.47
N ALA A 5 -30.32 -4.33 -10.44
CA ALA A 5 -31.04 -4.76 -9.24
C ALA A 5 -30.93 -6.28 -8.99
N THR A 6 -30.80 -7.09 -10.05
CA THR A 6 -30.72 -8.55 -9.95
C THR A 6 -29.58 -9.13 -10.80
N LEU A 7 -29.26 -10.41 -10.57
CA LEU A 7 -28.25 -11.14 -11.35
C LEU A 7 -28.71 -11.28 -12.80
N GLU A 8 -29.99 -11.57 -13.02
CA GLU A 8 -30.59 -11.74 -14.35
C GLU A 8 -30.50 -10.44 -15.16
N GLU A 9 -30.72 -9.29 -14.52
CA GLU A 9 -30.55 -7.98 -15.18
C GLU A 9 -29.09 -7.74 -15.58
N ALA A 10 -28.13 -8.08 -14.71
CA ALA A 10 -26.72 -7.96 -15.02
C ALA A 10 -26.29 -8.91 -16.16
N GLU A 11 -26.79 -10.15 -16.17
CA GLU A 11 -26.53 -11.13 -17.24
C GLU A 11 -27.14 -10.69 -18.57
N ALA A 12 -28.37 -10.17 -18.55
CA ALA A 12 -29.03 -9.63 -19.71
C ALA A 12 -28.25 -8.44 -20.29
N ALA A 13 -27.77 -7.53 -19.44
CA ALA A 13 -26.97 -6.38 -19.86
C ALA A 13 -25.60 -6.78 -20.45
N LEU A 14 -24.98 -7.84 -19.94
CA LEU A 14 -23.70 -8.36 -20.45
C LEU A 14 -23.86 -9.30 -21.65
N GLY A 15 -25.08 -9.77 -21.94
CA GLY A 15 -25.34 -10.75 -22.99
C GLY A 15 -24.75 -12.14 -22.73
N ARG A 16 -24.40 -12.44 -21.47
CA ARG A 16 -23.82 -13.71 -21.03
C ARG A 16 -24.08 -13.96 -19.55
N THR A 17 -23.95 -15.20 -19.12
CA THR A 17 -23.97 -15.54 -17.69
C THR A 17 -22.78 -14.93 -16.95
N LEU A 18 -22.98 -14.62 -15.68
CA LEU A 18 -21.91 -14.16 -14.80
C LEU A 18 -21.00 -15.32 -14.43
N THR A 19 -19.71 -15.04 -14.36
CA THR A 19 -18.76 -15.96 -13.74
C THR A 19 -19.03 -16.08 -12.23
N ALA A 20 -18.45 -17.10 -11.57
CA ALA A 20 -18.56 -17.25 -10.12
C ALA A 20 -18.00 -16.03 -9.37
N ALA A 21 -16.89 -15.44 -9.86
CA ALA A 21 -16.28 -14.25 -9.28
C ALA A 21 -17.17 -13.01 -9.46
N GLU A 22 -17.76 -12.81 -10.64
CA GLU A 22 -18.70 -11.72 -10.90
C GLU A 22 -19.97 -11.86 -10.06
N THR A 23 -20.48 -13.08 -9.89
CA THR A 23 -21.63 -13.37 -9.03
C THR A 23 -21.34 -13.04 -7.56
N LEU A 24 -20.14 -13.43 -7.07
CA LEU A 24 -19.71 -13.09 -5.71
C LEU A 24 -19.57 -11.58 -5.53
N TRP A 25 -18.93 -10.91 -6.48
CA TRP A 25 -18.77 -9.46 -6.49
C TRP A 25 -20.13 -8.76 -6.49
N PHE A 26 -21.06 -9.19 -7.34
CA PHE A 26 -22.41 -8.64 -7.41
C PHE A 26 -23.12 -8.76 -6.06
N ARG A 27 -23.14 -9.97 -5.48
CA ARG A 27 -23.80 -10.22 -4.18
C ARG A 27 -23.24 -9.36 -3.06
N TYR A 28 -21.94 -9.11 -3.10
CA TYR A 28 -21.26 -8.29 -2.09
C TYR A 28 -21.47 -6.77 -2.30
N SER A 29 -21.40 -6.30 -3.55
CA SER A 29 -21.32 -4.87 -3.87
C SER A 29 -22.64 -4.23 -4.32
N ALA A 30 -23.63 -4.98 -4.79
CA ALA A 30 -24.82 -4.43 -5.45
C ALA A 30 -25.64 -3.47 -4.56
N ARG A 31 -25.67 -3.70 -3.24
CA ARG A 31 -26.39 -2.85 -2.28
C ARG A 31 -25.49 -1.85 -1.56
N MET A 32 -24.20 -1.82 -1.90
CA MET A 32 -23.21 -0.99 -1.24
C MET A 32 -22.96 0.28 -2.06
N PRO A 33 -23.10 1.48 -1.46
CA PRO A 33 -22.59 2.69 -2.08
C PRO A 33 -21.09 2.58 -2.40
N ASP A 34 -20.68 3.06 -3.57
CA ASP A 34 -19.29 2.91 -4.04
C ASP A 34 -18.26 3.53 -3.08
N TYR A 35 -18.62 4.57 -2.32
CA TYR A 35 -17.73 5.16 -1.34
C TYR A 35 -17.41 4.21 -0.18
N LEU A 36 -18.33 3.32 0.20
CA LEU A 36 -18.04 2.29 1.21
C LEU A 36 -17.05 1.27 0.66
N LEU A 37 -17.19 0.87 -0.62
CA LEU A 37 -16.19 0.02 -1.29
C LEU A 37 -14.82 0.70 -1.27
N HIS A 38 -14.74 1.98 -1.59
CA HIS A 38 -13.49 2.74 -1.47
C HIS A 38 -12.92 2.74 -0.04
N TYR A 39 -13.75 2.91 0.98
CA TYR A 39 -13.30 2.92 2.39
C TYR A 39 -12.76 1.58 2.90
N HIS A 40 -12.96 0.47 2.18
CA HIS A 40 -12.27 -0.79 2.49
C HIS A 40 -10.74 -0.64 2.41
N ASN A 41 -10.23 0.29 1.61
CA ASN A 41 -8.80 0.62 1.59
C ASN A 41 -8.26 0.98 2.98
N LEU A 42 -9.04 1.71 3.77
CA LEU A 42 -8.62 2.08 5.13
C LEU A 42 -8.45 0.83 5.99
N LEU A 43 -9.40 -0.09 5.93
CA LEU A 43 -9.31 -1.38 6.64
C LEU A 43 -8.10 -2.18 6.18
N PHE A 44 -7.86 -2.30 4.86
CA PHE A 44 -6.69 -3.01 4.33
C PHE A 44 -5.38 -2.40 4.80
N LEU A 45 -5.25 -1.07 4.81
CA LEU A 45 -4.07 -0.40 5.34
C LEU A 45 -3.82 -0.74 6.81
N PHE A 46 -4.83 -0.62 7.67
CA PHE A 46 -4.70 -0.96 9.09
C PHE A 46 -4.33 -2.44 9.28
N VAL A 47 -5.00 -3.35 8.58
CA VAL A 47 -4.76 -4.79 8.70
C VAL A 47 -3.37 -5.17 8.22
N ILE A 48 -2.97 -4.72 7.03
CA ILE A 48 -1.66 -5.06 6.45
C ILE A 48 -0.54 -4.52 7.32
N PHE A 49 -0.57 -3.26 7.72
CA PHE A 49 0.50 -2.69 8.54
C PHE A 49 0.55 -3.22 9.97
N SER A 50 -0.57 -3.73 10.49
CA SER A 50 -0.59 -4.37 11.81
C SER A 50 -0.12 -5.81 11.77
N LEU A 51 -0.47 -6.56 10.71
CA LEU A 51 -0.27 -8.01 10.66
C LEU A 51 0.93 -8.45 9.83
N ALA A 52 1.23 -7.80 8.70
CA ALA A 52 2.32 -8.24 7.82
C ALA A 52 3.72 -8.16 8.48
N PRO A 53 4.11 -7.07 9.18
CA PRO A 53 5.42 -7.03 9.85
C PRO A 53 5.46 -7.81 11.17
N LEU A 54 4.30 -8.22 11.72
CA LEU A 54 4.20 -8.81 13.06
C LEU A 54 4.93 -10.15 13.21
N PRO A 55 4.82 -11.13 12.29
CA PRO A 55 5.57 -12.38 12.39
C PRO A 55 7.07 -12.16 12.55
N LEU A 56 7.65 -11.31 11.71
CA LEU A 56 9.09 -11.03 11.72
C LEU A 56 9.51 -10.28 12.98
N ALA A 57 8.72 -9.30 13.41
CA ALA A 57 8.94 -8.60 14.68
C ALA A 57 8.91 -9.55 15.89
N LEU A 58 7.98 -10.51 15.92
CA LEU A 58 7.90 -11.50 16.99
C LEU A 58 9.10 -12.46 16.99
N ILE A 59 9.55 -12.90 15.82
CA ILE A 59 10.74 -13.74 15.70
C ILE A 59 11.98 -12.95 16.12
N GLU A 60 12.13 -11.69 15.72
CA GLU A 60 13.27 -10.86 16.14
C GLU A 60 13.30 -10.64 17.66
N LEU A 61 12.15 -10.44 18.30
CA LEU A 61 12.05 -10.24 19.74
C LEU A 61 12.25 -11.52 20.55
N ARG A 62 11.81 -12.68 20.06
CA ARG A 62 11.83 -13.95 20.81
C ARG A 62 13.03 -14.83 20.47
N LEU A 63 13.46 -14.82 19.21
CA LEU A 63 14.48 -15.70 18.65
C LEU A 63 15.51 -14.90 17.83
N PRO A 64 16.16 -13.85 18.41
CA PRO A 64 17.04 -12.96 17.66
C PRO A 64 18.20 -13.69 16.98
N ALA A 65 18.69 -14.78 17.56
CA ALA A 65 19.77 -15.59 16.98
C ALA A 65 19.37 -16.25 15.65
N ALA A 66 18.10 -16.61 15.47
CA ALA A 66 17.60 -17.24 14.24
C ALA A 66 17.57 -16.26 13.06
N VAL A 67 17.38 -14.97 13.32
CA VAL A 67 17.23 -13.94 12.28
C VAL A 67 18.48 -13.07 12.10
N SER A 68 19.37 -13.01 13.09
CA SER A 68 20.60 -12.19 13.03
C SER A 68 21.46 -12.43 11.78
N PRO A 69 21.65 -13.67 11.27
CA PRO A 69 22.44 -13.91 10.05
C PRO A 69 21.86 -13.29 8.78
N PHE A 70 20.55 -13.04 8.76
CA PHE A 70 19.85 -12.52 7.59
C PHE A 70 19.65 -10.99 7.64
N LYS A 71 19.98 -10.35 8.77
CA LYS A 71 19.86 -8.90 8.92
C LYS A 71 20.95 -8.18 8.14
N LEU A 72 20.56 -7.08 7.47
CA LEU A 72 21.50 -6.14 6.86
C LEU A 72 22.37 -5.43 7.91
N GLN A 73 21.78 -5.16 9.09
CA GLN A 73 22.47 -4.48 10.19
C GLN A 73 22.43 -5.34 11.49
N PRO A 74 23.22 -6.43 11.56
CA PRO A 74 23.11 -7.42 12.63
C PRO A 74 23.56 -6.92 14.02
N LYS A 75 24.30 -5.80 14.07
CA LYS A 75 24.81 -5.20 15.31
C LYS A 75 23.77 -4.35 16.05
N VAL A 76 22.65 -4.01 15.42
CA VAL A 76 21.60 -3.17 15.99
C VAL A 76 20.38 -4.02 16.30
N ARG A 77 19.88 -3.89 17.54
CA ARG A 77 18.70 -4.61 18.03
C ARG A 77 17.71 -3.62 18.65
N HIS A 78 16.44 -3.82 18.34
CA HIS A 78 15.35 -3.03 18.88
C HIS A 78 14.68 -3.77 20.04
N SER A 79 14.35 -3.04 21.10
CA SER A 79 13.58 -3.58 22.23
C SER A 79 12.09 -3.66 21.88
N ALA A 80 11.32 -4.49 22.60
CA ALA A 80 9.86 -4.55 22.45
C ALA A 80 9.19 -3.17 22.62
N ALA A 81 9.72 -2.34 23.52
CA ALA A 81 9.26 -0.96 23.70
C ALA A 81 9.53 -0.07 22.47
N SER A 82 10.64 -0.29 21.75
CA SER A 82 10.94 0.38 20.48
C SER A 82 9.93 0.01 19.40
N PHE A 83 9.67 -1.29 19.21
CA PHE A 83 8.65 -1.79 18.28
C PHE A 83 7.27 -1.21 18.59
N PHE A 84 6.85 -1.25 19.85
CA PHE A 84 5.54 -0.74 20.26
C PHE A 84 5.41 0.77 20.06
N ARG A 85 6.48 1.53 20.34
CA ARG A 85 6.53 2.98 20.07
C ARG A 85 6.37 3.27 18.58
N CYS A 86 7.16 2.61 17.74
CA CYS A 86 7.11 2.72 16.28
C CYS A 86 5.69 2.47 15.77
N TYR A 87 5.11 1.32 16.14
CA TYR A 87 3.75 0.96 15.76
C TYR A 87 2.72 1.99 16.22
N LYS A 88 2.79 2.44 17.47
CA LYS A 88 1.87 3.46 18.01
C LYS A 88 1.95 4.77 17.23
N ASP A 89 3.16 5.23 16.89
CA ASP A 89 3.35 6.49 16.18
C ASP A 89 2.90 6.38 14.72
N VAL A 90 3.13 5.24 14.06
CA VAL A 90 2.56 4.91 12.75
C VAL A 90 1.04 4.92 12.80
N MET A 91 0.42 4.28 13.80
CA MET A 91 -1.04 4.27 13.96
C MET A 91 -1.61 5.67 14.18
N ARG A 92 -0.88 6.58 14.86
CA ARG A 92 -1.29 7.99 14.97
C ARG A 92 -1.30 8.68 13.61
N VAL A 93 -0.26 8.51 12.79
CA VAL A 93 -0.24 9.05 11.44
C VAL A 93 -1.39 8.45 10.61
N PHE A 94 -1.68 7.17 10.77
CA PHE A 94 -2.78 6.53 10.06
C PHE A 94 -4.13 7.11 10.45
N ILE A 95 -4.37 7.31 11.74
CA ILE A 95 -5.65 7.82 12.25
C ILE A 95 -5.82 9.30 11.90
N PHE A 96 -4.78 10.13 12.04
CA PHE A 96 -4.91 11.59 11.95
C PHE A 96 -4.53 12.17 10.59
N VAL A 97 -3.83 11.42 9.73
CA VAL A 97 -3.38 11.90 8.41
C VAL A 97 -3.98 11.05 7.31
N ILE A 98 -3.70 9.74 7.29
CA ILE A 98 -4.16 8.85 6.22
C ILE A 98 -5.68 8.64 6.27
N GLY A 99 -6.26 8.49 7.46
CA GLY A 99 -7.69 8.27 7.66
C GLY A 99 -8.52 9.41 7.05
N PRO A 100 -8.31 10.68 7.45
CA PRO A 100 -8.97 11.83 6.85
C PRO A 100 -8.75 11.93 5.34
N LEU A 101 -7.51 11.70 4.87
CA LEU A 101 -7.20 11.69 3.44
C LEU A 101 -8.04 10.64 2.68
N GLN A 102 -8.12 9.41 3.20
CA GLN A 102 -8.90 8.33 2.58
C GLN A 102 -10.41 8.59 2.61
N LEU A 103 -10.93 9.14 3.71
CA LEU A 103 -12.35 9.44 3.85
C LEU A 103 -12.79 10.56 2.89
N THR A 104 -11.92 11.53 2.65
CA THR A 104 -12.19 12.69 1.79
C THR A 104 -11.80 12.48 0.31
N SER A 105 -11.04 11.43 -0.02
CA SER A 105 -10.53 11.20 -1.39
C SER A 105 -11.55 10.59 -2.35
N TYR A 106 -12.70 10.11 -1.89
CA TYR A 106 -13.67 9.42 -2.75
C TYR A 106 -14.13 10.24 -3.99
N PRO A 107 -14.40 11.56 -3.91
CA PRO A 107 -14.71 12.35 -5.10
C PRO A 107 -13.60 12.31 -6.15
N THR A 108 -12.33 12.33 -5.72
CA THR A 108 -11.18 12.19 -6.62
C THR A 108 -11.12 10.80 -7.24
N ILE A 109 -11.34 9.75 -6.45
CA ILE A 109 -11.39 8.36 -6.94
C ILE A 109 -12.49 8.18 -8.00
N LYS A 110 -13.65 8.78 -7.77
CA LYS A 110 -14.75 8.78 -8.73
C LYS A 110 -14.40 9.60 -9.98
N PHE A 111 -13.76 10.76 -9.82
CA PHE A 111 -13.34 11.61 -10.93
C PHE A 111 -12.29 10.94 -11.83
N VAL A 112 -11.32 10.23 -11.24
CA VAL A 112 -10.32 9.41 -11.95
C VAL A 112 -10.98 8.30 -12.77
N GLY A 113 -12.18 7.83 -12.36
CA GLY A 113 -12.90 6.78 -13.06
C GLY A 113 -12.58 5.38 -12.57
N ILE A 114 -12.14 5.23 -11.31
CA ILE A 114 -12.03 3.89 -10.70
C ILE A 114 -13.43 3.29 -10.61
N ARG A 115 -13.64 2.20 -11.35
CA ARG A 115 -14.95 1.56 -11.53
C ARG A 115 -15.19 0.47 -10.49
N THR A 116 -16.43 0.33 -10.03
CA THR A 116 -16.90 -0.78 -9.17
C THR A 116 -17.80 -1.77 -9.92
N GLY A 117 -18.03 -1.50 -11.21
CA GLY A 117 -19.02 -2.17 -12.03
C GLY A 117 -18.53 -3.45 -12.73
N LEU A 118 -19.49 -4.25 -13.19
CA LEU A 118 -19.25 -5.39 -14.08
C LEU A 118 -18.97 -4.93 -15.52
N PRO A 119 -18.26 -5.73 -16.34
CA PRO A 119 -17.61 -7.01 -15.98
C PRO A 119 -16.37 -6.82 -15.10
N LEU A 120 -15.96 -7.85 -14.36
CA LEU A 120 -14.72 -7.80 -13.59
C LEU A 120 -13.49 -7.65 -14.53
N PRO A 121 -12.38 -7.06 -14.05
CA PRO A 121 -11.18 -6.89 -14.89
C PRO A 121 -10.60 -8.26 -15.25
N SER A 122 -10.13 -8.38 -16.48
CA SER A 122 -9.36 -9.57 -16.89
C SER A 122 -8.02 -9.63 -16.16
N LEU A 123 -7.42 -10.83 -16.04
CA LEU A 123 -6.08 -10.95 -15.44
C LEU A 123 -5.03 -10.11 -16.20
N TRP A 124 -5.16 -10.00 -17.51
CA TRP A 124 -4.27 -9.16 -18.32
C TRP A 124 -4.46 -7.67 -18.03
N GLU A 125 -5.70 -7.20 -17.90
CA GLU A 125 -6.01 -5.82 -17.49
C GLU A 125 -5.38 -5.50 -16.13
N VAL A 126 -5.57 -6.40 -15.14
CA VAL A 126 -4.96 -6.26 -13.81
C VAL A 126 -3.43 -6.21 -13.91
N ALA A 127 -2.81 -7.13 -14.64
CA ALA A 127 -1.35 -7.21 -14.76
C ALA A 127 -0.77 -5.95 -15.45
N ALA A 128 -1.39 -5.49 -16.54
CA ALA A 128 -0.94 -4.30 -17.26
C ALA A 128 -1.08 -3.04 -16.39
N GLN A 129 -2.20 -2.89 -15.67
CA GLN A 129 -2.42 -1.79 -14.73
C GLN A 129 -1.38 -1.81 -13.60
N LEU A 130 -1.17 -2.95 -12.95
CA LEU A 130 -0.16 -3.08 -11.90
C LEU A 130 1.26 -2.76 -12.41
N ALA A 131 1.62 -3.19 -13.62
CA ALA A 131 2.91 -2.84 -14.21
C ALA A 131 3.08 -1.32 -14.38
N VAL A 132 2.06 -0.62 -14.88
CA VAL A 132 2.07 0.85 -14.95
C VAL A 132 2.22 1.45 -13.55
N TYR A 133 1.48 0.94 -12.56
CA TYR A 133 1.49 1.50 -11.21
C TYR A 133 2.84 1.33 -10.53
N PHE A 134 3.46 0.16 -10.63
CA PHE A 134 4.80 -0.06 -10.11
C PHE A 134 5.83 0.84 -10.76
N LEU A 135 5.79 1.04 -12.09
CA LEU A 135 6.73 1.93 -12.78
C LEU A 135 6.57 3.39 -12.36
N VAL A 136 5.32 3.87 -12.27
CA VAL A 136 5.01 5.24 -11.84
C VAL A 136 5.38 5.46 -10.38
N GLU A 137 5.06 4.48 -9.52
CA GLU A 137 5.43 4.50 -8.11
C GLU A 137 6.94 4.55 -7.96
N ASP A 138 7.68 3.61 -8.55
CA ASP A 138 9.13 3.50 -8.40
C ASP A 138 9.83 4.78 -8.88
N TYR A 139 9.46 5.28 -10.05
CA TYR A 139 10.03 6.51 -10.59
C TYR A 139 9.69 7.74 -9.74
N GLY A 140 8.41 7.92 -9.38
CA GLY A 140 7.95 9.08 -8.62
C GLY A 140 8.49 9.08 -7.19
N ASN A 141 8.45 7.92 -6.53
CA ASN A 141 8.94 7.74 -5.17
C ASN A 141 10.44 8.01 -5.12
N TYR A 142 11.23 7.47 -6.05
CA TYR A 142 12.66 7.73 -6.16
C TYR A 142 13.00 9.22 -6.19
N TRP A 143 12.37 9.99 -7.07
CA TRP A 143 12.70 11.41 -7.21
C TRP A 143 12.22 12.24 -6.02
N ILE A 144 11.03 12.00 -5.50
CA ILE A 144 10.52 12.72 -4.31
C ILE A 144 11.40 12.38 -3.10
N HIS A 145 11.75 11.11 -2.91
CA HIS A 145 12.63 10.65 -1.84
C HIS A 145 14.03 11.25 -1.96
N ARG A 146 14.60 11.29 -3.17
CA ARG A 146 15.87 11.98 -3.44
C ARG A 146 15.83 13.47 -3.11
N LEU A 147 14.72 14.15 -3.43
CA LEU A 147 14.53 15.56 -3.05
C LEU A 147 14.44 15.72 -1.53
N MET A 148 13.79 14.78 -0.83
CA MET A 148 13.71 14.76 0.63
C MET A 148 15.05 14.55 1.32
N HIS A 149 16.00 13.90 0.65
CA HIS A 149 17.39 13.81 1.11
C HIS A 149 18.22 15.09 0.91
N GLY A 150 17.69 16.10 0.20
CA GLY A 150 18.29 17.43 0.16
C GLY A 150 18.31 18.09 1.54
N LYS A 151 19.27 18.99 1.79
CA LYS A 151 19.53 19.59 3.12
C LYS A 151 18.26 20.02 3.87
N TRP A 152 17.41 20.84 3.21
CA TRP A 152 16.19 21.34 3.83
C TRP A 152 15.15 20.23 4.08
N GLY A 153 14.94 19.35 3.09
CA GLY A 153 13.98 18.25 3.20
C GLY A 153 14.37 17.31 4.34
N TYR A 154 15.65 17.01 4.46
CA TYR A 154 16.17 16.12 5.49
C TYR A 154 15.99 16.73 6.88
N GLU A 155 16.54 17.93 7.09
CA GLU A 155 16.51 18.61 8.40
C GLU A 155 15.09 18.89 8.89
N LYS A 156 14.12 19.11 8.00
CA LYS A 156 12.75 19.52 8.38
C LYS A 156 11.73 18.40 8.36
N ILE A 157 11.93 17.38 7.53
CA ILE A 157 10.91 16.36 7.25
C ILE A 157 11.52 14.97 7.38
N HIS A 158 12.52 14.65 6.55
CA HIS A 158 12.95 13.27 6.33
C HIS A 158 13.79 12.67 7.46
N HIS A 159 14.39 13.50 8.33
CA HIS A 159 15.17 13.00 9.48
C HIS A 159 14.35 12.07 10.40
N VAL A 160 13.03 12.29 10.53
CA VAL A 160 12.15 11.44 11.34
C VAL A 160 12.14 10.01 10.81
N HIS A 161 12.08 9.85 9.48
CA HIS A 161 12.11 8.54 8.84
C HIS A 161 13.43 7.79 9.10
N HIS A 162 14.53 8.53 9.24
CA HIS A 162 15.87 7.98 9.53
C HIS A 162 16.16 7.76 11.03
N GLU A 163 15.21 7.98 11.94
CA GLU A 163 15.41 7.68 13.37
C GLU A 163 15.63 6.18 13.61
N PHE A 164 15.02 5.32 12.80
CA PHE A 164 15.24 3.87 12.80
C PHE A 164 16.36 3.48 11.84
N THR A 165 17.60 3.79 12.23
CA THR A 165 18.81 3.53 11.41
C THR A 165 18.98 2.06 11.01
N ALA A 166 18.55 1.14 11.88
CA ALA A 166 18.31 -0.26 11.52
C ALA A 166 16.81 -0.45 11.29
N PRO A 167 16.36 -0.54 10.04
CA PRO A 167 14.94 -0.54 9.74
C PRO A 167 14.28 -1.84 10.22
N ILE A 168 13.00 -1.72 10.58
CA ILE A 168 12.10 -2.81 10.95
C ILE A 168 10.83 -2.65 10.12
N GLY A 169 10.13 -3.73 9.78
CA GLY A 169 8.97 -3.65 8.88
C GLY A 169 7.88 -2.66 9.35
N PHE A 170 7.71 -2.49 10.67
CA PHE A 170 6.80 -1.48 11.24
C PHE A 170 7.24 -0.03 11.00
N ALA A 171 8.52 0.22 10.70
CA ALA A 171 9.05 1.55 10.42
C ALA A 171 8.82 1.99 8.96
N ALA A 172 8.27 1.13 8.10
CA ALA A 172 8.00 1.48 6.70
C ALA A 172 7.23 2.81 6.51
N PRO A 173 6.16 3.08 7.27
CA PRO A 173 5.48 4.38 7.23
C PRO A 173 5.83 5.28 8.43
N TYR A 174 6.88 4.94 9.20
CA TYR A 174 7.35 5.79 10.29
C TYR A 174 8.07 6.98 9.69
N ALA A 175 7.39 8.12 9.64
CA ALA A 175 7.87 9.32 8.99
C ALA A 175 7.10 10.55 9.48
N HIS A 176 7.60 11.72 9.14
CA HIS A 176 6.88 12.97 9.31
C HIS A 176 5.60 12.97 8.44
N TRP A 177 4.48 13.52 8.93
CA TRP A 177 3.20 13.50 8.22
C TRP A 177 3.29 14.06 6.78
N ALA A 178 4.10 15.10 6.58
CA ALA A 178 4.30 15.71 5.26
C ALA A 178 5.01 14.77 4.28
N GLU A 179 5.97 13.98 4.76
CA GLU A 179 6.63 12.97 3.94
C GLU A 179 5.67 11.86 3.55
N VAL A 180 4.84 11.39 4.49
CA VAL A 180 3.82 10.37 4.21
C VAL A 180 2.85 10.84 3.12
N LEU A 181 2.46 12.11 3.13
CA LEU A 181 1.62 12.66 2.06
C LEU A 181 2.38 12.79 0.74
N LEU A 182 3.62 13.30 0.75
CA LEU A 182 4.39 13.56 -0.46
C LEU A 182 4.86 12.27 -1.15
N LEU A 183 5.39 11.31 -0.39
CA LEU A 183 5.77 9.99 -0.90
C LEU A 183 4.55 9.11 -1.22
N GLY A 184 3.36 9.46 -0.72
CA GLY A 184 2.11 8.81 -1.10
C GLY A 184 1.54 9.28 -2.45
N ILE A 185 1.99 10.42 -2.99
CA ILE A 185 1.48 10.96 -4.27
C ILE A 185 1.64 9.95 -5.42
N PRO A 186 2.83 9.36 -5.68
CA PRO A 186 3.02 8.44 -6.80
C PRO A 186 2.03 7.26 -6.82
N SER A 187 1.60 6.80 -5.64
CA SER A 187 0.69 5.66 -5.50
C SER A 187 -0.71 5.92 -6.05
N PHE A 188 -1.09 7.19 -6.23
CA PHE A 188 -2.34 7.60 -6.86
C PHE A 188 -2.17 8.05 -8.31
N VAL A 189 -0.95 8.41 -8.74
CA VAL A 189 -0.69 8.86 -10.11
C VAL A 189 -0.85 7.72 -11.11
N GLY A 190 -0.39 6.51 -10.78
CA GLY A 190 -0.58 5.33 -11.63
C GLY A 190 -2.06 5.06 -11.95
N PRO A 191 -2.92 4.89 -10.93
CA PRO A 191 -4.37 4.75 -11.13
C PRO A 191 -5.03 5.95 -11.81
N ALA A 192 -4.47 7.16 -11.70
CA ALA A 192 -4.96 8.33 -12.43
C ALA A 192 -4.63 8.28 -13.94
N ILE A 193 -3.47 7.72 -14.30
CA ILE A 193 -3.05 7.53 -15.70
C ILE A 193 -3.81 6.37 -16.36
N ALA A 194 -3.95 5.26 -15.65
CA ALA A 194 -4.65 4.07 -16.13
C ALA A 194 -5.74 3.65 -15.13
N PRO A 195 -6.93 4.27 -15.17
CA PRO A 195 -8.02 3.94 -14.25
C PRO A 195 -8.39 2.45 -14.29
N CYS A 196 -8.72 1.89 -13.12
CA CYS A 196 -8.94 0.45 -12.96
C CYS A 196 -10.25 0.11 -12.26
N HIS A 197 -10.51 -1.19 -12.12
CA HIS A 197 -11.55 -1.69 -11.25
C HIS A 197 -11.13 -1.60 -9.77
N MET A 198 -12.09 -1.40 -8.87
CA MET A 198 -11.87 -1.28 -7.42
C MET A 198 -11.11 -2.49 -6.84
N ILE A 199 -11.32 -3.69 -7.36
CA ILE A 199 -10.54 -4.88 -6.97
C ILE A 199 -9.06 -4.72 -7.32
N THR A 200 -8.74 -4.24 -8.52
CA THR A 200 -7.36 -3.94 -8.91
C THR A 200 -6.77 -2.85 -8.01
N PHE A 201 -7.56 -1.83 -7.68
CA PHE A 201 -7.12 -0.76 -6.77
C PHE A 201 -6.80 -1.29 -5.37
N TRP A 202 -7.66 -2.13 -4.79
CA TRP A 202 -7.38 -2.79 -3.51
C TRP A 202 -6.14 -3.67 -3.56
N LEU A 203 -5.98 -4.45 -4.64
CA LEU A 203 -4.79 -5.26 -4.86
C LEU A 203 -3.53 -4.40 -4.96
N TRP A 204 -3.60 -3.30 -5.71
CA TRP A 204 -2.51 -2.33 -5.85
C TRP A 204 -2.07 -1.78 -4.50
N ILE A 205 -3.02 -1.25 -3.71
CA ILE A 205 -2.72 -0.71 -2.37
C ILE A 205 -2.10 -1.80 -1.48
N ALA A 206 -2.64 -3.02 -1.51
CA ALA A 206 -2.09 -4.12 -0.71
C ALA A 206 -0.65 -4.47 -1.10
N LEU A 207 -0.39 -4.66 -2.41
CA LEU A 207 0.94 -4.97 -2.92
C LEU A 207 1.94 -3.86 -2.61
N ARG A 208 1.54 -2.59 -2.80
CA ARG A 208 2.36 -1.44 -2.48
C ARG A 208 2.77 -1.44 -1.01
N GLN A 209 1.83 -1.66 -0.09
CA GLN A 209 2.18 -1.68 1.34
C GLN A 209 3.08 -2.85 1.72
N LEU A 210 2.84 -4.03 1.14
CA LEU A 210 3.69 -5.20 1.37
C LEU A 210 5.12 -4.94 0.89
N GLU A 211 5.29 -4.35 -0.29
CA GLU A 211 6.60 -3.98 -0.83
C GLU A 211 7.31 -2.97 0.10
N ALA A 212 6.63 -1.92 0.57
CA ALA A 212 7.23 -0.97 1.51
C ALA A 212 7.69 -1.65 2.81
N ILE A 213 6.84 -2.51 3.40
CA ILE A 213 7.15 -3.25 4.63
C ILE A 213 8.35 -4.17 4.41
N GLU A 214 8.41 -4.84 3.26
CA GLU A 214 9.49 -5.74 2.90
C GLU A 214 10.81 -4.97 2.72
N THR A 215 10.80 -3.82 2.02
CA THR A 215 11.96 -2.95 1.80
C THR A 215 12.52 -2.40 3.13
N HIS A 216 11.65 -2.12 4.10
CA HIS A 216 12.04 -1.65 5.44
C HIS A 216 12.22 -2.78 6.45
N SER A 217 12.12 -4.04 6.05
CA SER A 217 12.21 -5.15 7.00
C SER A 217 13.58 -5.26 7.66
N GLY A 218 14.63 -4.75 7.00
CA GLY A 218 16.02 -4.83 7.48
C GLY A 218 16.72 -6.15 7.15
N TYR A 219 16.16 -6.93 6.22
CA TYR A 219 16.66 -8.24 5.78
C TYR A 219 17.03 -8.23 4.30
N VAL A 220 18.00 -9.09 3.92
CA VAL A 220 18.33 -9.32 2.51
C VAL A 220 17.14 -10.04 1.86
N ASN A 221 16.39 -9.33 1.01
CA ASN A 221 15.28 -9.92 0.26
C ASN A 221 15.64 -10.03 -1.22
N HIS A 222 15.66 -11.28 -1.72
CA HIS A 222 15.88 -11.58 -3.13
C HIS A 222 14.67 -11.24 -4.02
N LEU A 223 13.48 -11.04 -3.44
CA LEU A 223 12.24 -10.78 -4.20
C LEU A 223 12.14 -9.33 -4.70
N ILE A 224 12.59 -8.34 -3.91
CA ILE A 224 12.57 -6.91 -4.28
C ILE A 224 13.59 -6.57 -5.39
N ILE A 225 14.77 -7.18 -5.39
CA ILE A 225 15.80 -6.96 -6.43
C ILE A 225 15.23 -7.26 -7.84
N ALA A 226 14.25 -8.17 -7.95
CA ALA A 226 13.63 -8.53 -9.22
C ALA A 226 12.53 -7.56 -9.69
N ILE A 227 11.96 -6.72 -8.82
CA ILE A 227 10.73 -5.95 -9.10
C ILE A 227 10.94 -4.43 -8.98
N SER A 228 11.83 -3.96 -8.10
CA SER A 228 12.19 -2.54 -7.95
C SER A 228 13.73 -2.40 -7.83
N PRO A 229 14.43 -2.08 -8.94
CA PRO A 229 15.88 -1.93 -8.93
C PRO A 229 16.38 -0.72 -8.13
N SER A 230 15.50 0.27 -7.87
CA SER A 230 15.85 1.53 -7.22
C SER A 230 16.32 1.37 -5.77
N VAL A 231 15.90 0.29 -5.08
CA VAL A 231 16.29 -0.07 -3.70
C VAL A 231 17.80 -0.36 -3.57
N SER A 232 18.50 -0.59 -4.68
CA SER A 232 19.94 -0.90 -4.70
C SER A 232 20.86 0.30 -4.97
N LEU A 233 20.32 1.49 -5.25
CA LEU A 233 21.15 2.66 -5.52
C LEU A 233 21.52 3.35 -4.19
N PRO A 234 22.82 3.50 -3.87
CA PRO A 234 23.23 4.31 -2.74
C PRO A 234 22.80 5.76 -2.96
N PHE A 235 22.11 6.35 -1.98
CA PHE A 235 21.79 7.77 -1.90
C PHE A 235 23.01 8.59 -1.49
#